data_AF-A0A6C0QEL5-F1
#
_entry.id   AF-A0A6C0QEL5-F1
#
_cell.length_a   1.000
_cell.length_b   1.000
_cell.length_c   1.000
_cell.angle_alpha   90.00
_cell.angle_beta   90.00
_cell.angle_gamma   90.00
#
_symmetry.space_group_name_H-M   'P 1'
#
loop_
_entity.id
_entity.type
_entity.pdbx_description
1 polymer ?
#
loop_
_entity_poly.entity_id
_entity_poly.type
_entity_poly.pdbx_seq_one_letter_code
_entity_poly.pdbx_strand_id
1 'polypeptide(L)'
;MDPESGVILARTAEGNAVVLGLLKCGKIWLCPVCSATIRHGRAKEITRAVVAWIARGGTAYLVTFTARHAATDRLDTLMDAIQGTRADKANGIKRQPGAYQRLITGGTWAGRRASDGHRAADREGIRDRVGYIGMIRATEITVGQINGWHPHIHAIVFVGGVTTGERADKRVTRVFEPGAEALAEFQGHFRGVWTSHLAKLDPAFKPSDRHGVDFKKLETVQDAEDLGKYIAKIQDGSKAISPANELARGDLKQGRHGNMAPFQLLGRIGDLMGGVPDEEAGGHGDLAWCLAKWAEYELGTKGRRAIEWTRYLRPILGIDGGDTDDDDMDLLAGMDGLSEFKDGVQVETGAWHKVTHRALDLATTEAAEAGQWETVTELVTASGARSGAVRRLTTGEITEAWEATLALLADRREAAAARRQTERAGGVTDPSKH
;
A
#
# COMPACT_ATOMS: atom_id res chain seq x y z
N MET A 1 -13.91 -18.27 1.56
CA MET A 1 -14.63 -18.58 0.32
C MET A 1 -14.84 -20.06 0.30
N ASP A 2 -16.09 -20.44 0.11
CA ASP A 2 -16.55 -21.82 0.16
C ASP A 2 -15.98 -22.61 -1.04
N PRO A 3 -15.16 -23.65 -0.80
CA PRO A 3 -14.65 -24.53 -1.84
C PRO A 3 -15.75 -25.34 -2.57
N GLU A 4 -16.93 -25.46 -1.96
CA GLU A 4 -18.03 -26.30 -2.46
C GLU A 4 -18.84 -25.65 -3.59
N SER A 5 -18.83 -24.31 -3.68
CA SER A 5 -19.61 -23.54 -4.66
C SER A 5 -18.86 -23.22 -5.97
N GLY A 6 -17.65 -23.72 -6.18
CA GLY A 6 -16.91 -23.49 -7.44
C GLY A 6 -16.58 -22.02 -7.70
N VAL A 7 -16.37 -21.68 -8.98
CA VAL A 7 -16.09 -20.31 -9.44
C VAL A 7 -17.30 -19.79 -10.18
N ILE A 8 -17.82 -18.63 -9.78
CA ILE A 8 -18.93 -17.98 -10.47
C ILE A 8 -18.38 -16.86 -11.34
N LEU A 9 -18.65 -16.93 -12.64
CA LEU A 9 -18.46 -15.84 -13.58
C LEU A 9 -19.83 -15.20 -13.80
N ALA A 10 -19.99 -13.96 -13.35
CA ALA A 10 -21.24 -13.21 -13.47
C ALA A 10 -21.02 -11.91 -14.23
N ARG A 11 -22.07 -11.41 -14.87
CA ARG A 11 -22.09 -10.10 -15.51
C ARG A 11 -23.07 -9.19 -14.78
N THR A 12 -22.64 -7.97 -14.47
CA THR A 12 -23.49 -6.95 -13.85
C THR A 12 -24.44 -6.33 -14.88
N ALA A 13 -25.47 -5.63 -14.42
CA ALA A 13 -26.36 -4.83 -15.28
C ALA A 13 -25.59 -3.75 -16.08
N GLU A 14 -24.48 -3.26 -15.54
CA GLU A 14 -23.57 -2.31 -16.20
C GLU A 14 -22.67 -2.95 -17.26
N GLY A 15 -22.69 -4.28 -17.40
CA GLY A 15 -21.90 -5.02 -18.39
C GLY A 15 -20.51 -5.45 -17.92
N ASN A 16 -20.15 -5.24 -16.65
CA ASN A 16 -18.86 -5.65 -16.10
C ASN A 16 -18.88 -7.15 -15.75
N ALA A 17 -17.78 -7.86 -15.98
CA ALA A 17 -17.59 -9.21 -15.46
C ALA A 17 -17.13 -9.20 -13.99
N VAL A 18 -17.67 -10.13 -13.21
CA VAL A 18 -17.34 -10.37 -11.81
C VAL A 18 -17.01 -11.84 -11.64
N VAL A 19 -15.93 -12.12 -10.92
CA VAL A 19 -15.53 -13.48 -10.57
C VAL A 19 -15.66 -13.69 -9.06
N LEU A 20 -16.52 -14.62 -8.64
CA LEU A 20 -16.74 -15.00 -7.24
C LEU A 20 -16.18 -16.40 -6.97
N GLY A 21 -15.92 -16.72 -5.70
CA GLY A 21 -15.40 -18.02 -5.29
C GLY A 21 -13.86 -18.16 -5.33
N LEU A 22 -13.13 -17.11 -5.73
CA LEU A 22 -11.66 -17.13 -5.81
C LEU A 22 -10.98 -16.52 -4.58
N LEU A 23 -10.06 -17.26 -3.96
CA LEU A 23 -9.20 -16.75 -2.89
C LEU A 23 -8.32 -15.59 -3.38
N LYS A 24 -8.34 -14.49 -2.62
CA LYS A 24 -7.45 -13.33 -2.84
C LYS A 24 -6.24 -13.45 -1.91
N CYS A 25 -5.04 -13.19 -2.40
CA CYS A 25 -3.80 -13.43 -1.65
C CYS A 25 -3.42 -12.32 -0.66
N GLY A 26 -4.01 -11.12 -0.79
CA GLY A 26 -3.69 -9.98 0.08
C GLY A 26 -2.31 -9.37 -0.14
N LYS A 27 -1.52 -9.84 -1.13
CA LYS A 27 -0.12 -9.46 -1.28
C LYS A 27 0.04 -8.14 -2.04
N ILE A 28 0.02 -7.02 -1.32
CA ILE A 28 0.18 -5.66 -1.87
C ILE A 28 1.48 -5.44 -2.68
N TRP A 29 2.54 -6.19 -2.42
CA TRP A 29 3.80 -6.08 -3.18
C TRP A 29 3.83 -6.95 -4.43
N LEU A 30 3.19 -8.12 -4.41
CA LEU A 30 3.44 -9.18 -5.40
C LEU A 30 2.27 -9.43 -6.34
N CYS A 31 1.06 -9.09 -5.94
CA CYS A 31 -0.14 -9.38 -6.72
C CYS A 31 -0.69 -8.09 -7.34
N PRO A 32 -0.64 -7.93 -8.68
CA PRO A 32 -1.15 -6.73 -9.34
C PRO A 32 -2.65 -6.52 -9.08
N VAL A 33 -3.42 -7.60 -8.99
CA VAL A 33 -4.86 -7.58 -8.71
C VAL A 33 -5.14 -7.08 -7.28
N CYS A 34 -4.54 -7.72 -6.27
CA CYS A 34 -4.79 -7.34 -4.88
C CYS A 34 -4.21 -5.96 -4.55
N SER A 35 -3.02 -5.66 -5.07
CA SER A 35 -2.35 -4.38 -4.82
C SER A 35 -3.18 -3.19 -5.28
N ALA A 36 -3.81 -3.28 -6.45
CA ALA A 36 -4.67 -2.21 -6.98
C ALA A 36 -5.84 -1.90 -6.04
N THR A 37 -6.61 -2.93 -5.65
CA THR A 37 -7.79 -2.76 -4.78
C THR A 37 -7.40 -2.28 -3.37
N ILE A 38 -6.38 -2.87 -2.75
CA ILE A 38 -5.91 -2.46 -1.41
C ILE A 38 -5.49 -1.00 -1.44
N ARG A 39 -4.62 -0.61 -2.37
CA ARG A 39 -4.12 0.77 -2.47
C ARG A 39 -5.26 1.75 -2.72
N HIS A 40 -6.29 1.38 -3.49
CA HIS A 40 -7.48 2.20 -3.69
C HIS A 40 -8.28 2.42 -2.41
N GLY A 41 -8.55 1.35 -1.66
CA GLY A 41 -9.20 1.46 -0.35
C GLY A 41 -8.40 2.33 0.62
N ARG A 42 -7.08 2.12 0.72
CA ARG A 42 -6.18 2.90 1.57
C ARG A 42 -6.10 4.37 1.15
N ALA A 43 -6.14 4.68 -0.14
CA ALA A 43 -6.17 6.06 -0.64
C ALA A 43 -7.38 6.84 -0.12
N LYS A 44 -8.57 6.22 -0.15
CA LYS A 44 -9.80 6.82 0.39
C LYS A 44 -9.68 7.08 1.89
N GLU A 45 -9.10 6.15 2.65
CA GLU A 45 -8.84 6.33 4.09
C GLU A 45 -7.88 7.50 4.37
N ILE A 46 -6.75 7.55 3.65
CA ILE A 46 -5.75 8.60 3.79
C ILE A 46 -6.36 9.96 3.46
N THR A 47 -7.13 10.06 2.38
CA THR A 47 -7.81 11.30 1.97
C THR A 47 -8.74 11.81 3.06
N ARG A 48 -9.62 10.92 3.58
CA ARG A 48 -10.50 11.26 4.71
C ARG A 48 -9.72 11.74 5.92
N ALA A 49 -8.60 11.10 6.22
CA ALA A 49 -7.76 11.44 7.37
C ALA A 49 -7.11 12.83 7.23
N VAL A 50 -6.62 13.18 6.04
CA VAL A 50 -6.05 14.51 5.74
C VAL A 50 -7.13 15.59 5.80
N VAL A 51 -8.26 15.37 5.13
CA VAL A 51 -9.39 16.32 5.14
C VAL A 51 -9.88 16.55 6.57
N ALA A 52 -10.06 15.48 7.35
CA ALA A 52 -10.50 15.58 8.74
C ALA A 52 -9.50 16.36 9.61
N TRP A 53 -8.20 16.25 9.36
CA TRP A 53 -7.19 17.00 10.13
C TRP A 53 -7.18 18.48 9.77
N ILE A 54 -7.17 18.81 8.47
CA ILE A 54 -7.16 20.18 7.98
C ILE A 54 -8.44 20.91 8.39
N ALA A 55 -9.60 20.26 8.32
CA ALA A 55 -10.87 20.82 8.77
C ALA A 55 -10.89 21.17 10.27
N ARG A 56 -10.02 20.57 11.09
CA ARG A 56 -9.85 20.89 12.51
C ARG A 56 -8.89 22.07 12.76
N GLY A 57 -8.33 22.65 11.70
CA GLY A 57 -7.35 23.75 11.77
C GLY A 57 -5.90 23.28 11.93
N GLY A 58 -5.62 22.00 11.66
CA GLY A 58 -4.27 21.46 11.68
C GLY A 58 -3.61 21.50 10.30
N THR A 59 -2.31 21.22 10.24
CA THR A 59 -1.53 21.23 8.99
C THR A 59 -1.06 19.83 8.62
N ALA A 60 -1.01 19.52 7.33
CA ALA A 60 -0.35 18.32 6.83
C ALA A 60 0.75 18.67 5.81
N TYR A 61 1.80 17.85 5.77
CA TYR A 61 2.86 17.94 4.77
C TYR A 61 2.99 16.62 4.04
N LEU A 62 3.05 16.68 2.72
CA LEU A 62 3.61 15.59 1.93
C LEU A 62 5.13 15.73 1.91
N VAL A 63 5.83 14.68 2.35
CA VAL A 63 7.29 14.67 2.48
C VAL A 63 7.86 13.49 1.69
N THR A 64 8.73 13.79 0.73
CA THR A 64 9.43 12.79 -0.08
C THR A 64 10.84 12.63 0.45
N PHE A 65 11.24 11.40 0.75
CA PHE A 65 12.56 11.05 1.23
C PHE A 65 13.28 10.14 0.23
N THR A 66 14.47 10.56 -0.16
CA THR A 66 15.30 9.92 -1.18
C THR A 66 16.66 9.56 -0.61
N ALA A 67 17.09 8.31 -0.79
CA ALA A 67 18.47 7.92 -0.62
C ALA A 67 19.20 8.04 -1.97
N ARG A 68 20.48 8.41 -1.97
CA ARG A 68 21.29 8.27 -3.17
C ARG A 68 21.51 6.78 -3.44
N HIS A 69 21.49 6.38 -4.71
CA HIS A 69 21.71 5.00 -5.14
C HIS A 69 22.47 4.97 -6.47
N ALA A 70 23.04 3.83 -6.79
CA ALA A 70 23.76 3.52 -8.02
C ALA A 70 23.28 2.19 -8.63
N ALA A 71 23.68 1.92 -9.87
CA ALA A 71 23.30 0.74 -10.64
C ALA A 71 23.55 -0.60 -9.91
N THR A 72 24.61 -0.64 -9.11
CA THR A 72 25.09 -1.83 -8.40
C THR A 72 24.43 -2.03 -7.04
N ASP A 73 23.66 -1.05 -6.55
CA ASP A 73 23.04 -1.15 -5.24
C ASP A 73 21.89 -2.14 -5.27
N ARG A 74 21.89 -3.05 -4.28
CA ARG A 74 20.82 -4.01 -4.10
C ARG A 74 19.62 -3.35 -3.43
N LEU A 75 18.42 -3.73 -3.86
CA LEU A 75 17.19 -3.20 -3.29
C LEU A 75 17.06 -3.47 -1.79
N ASP A 76 17.41 -4.67 -1.33
CA ASP A 76 17.25 -5.03 0.08
C ASP A 76 18.12 -4.17 1.01
N THR A 77 19.36 -3.88 0.61
CA THR A 77 20.25 -2.96 1.31
C THR A 77 19.68 -1.55 1.37
N LEU A 78 19.17 -1.03 0.24
CA LEU A 78 18.53 0.29 0.20
C LEU A 78 17.29 0.33 1.09
N MET A 79 16.46 -0.71 1.05
CA MET A 79 15.24 -0.84 1.85
C MET A 79 15.57 -0.96 3.35
N ASP A 80 16.64 -1.67 3.72
CA ASP A 80 17.15 -1.72 5.09
C ASP A 80 17.63 -0.34 5.55
N ALA A 81 18.29 0.43 4.68
CA ALA A 81 18.76 1.76 5.03
C ALA A 81 17.60 2.74 5.28
N ILE A 82 16.56 2.73 4.43
CA ILE A 82 15.45 3.67 4.55
C ILE A 82 14.40 3.22 5.57
N GLN A 83 14.08 1.92 5.67
CA GLN A 83 13.02 1.35 6.52
C GLN A 83 13.50 0.51 7.71
N GLY A 84 14.79 0.26 7.83
CA GLY A 84 15.37 -0.58 8.88
C GLY A 84 15.40 -2.06 8.50
N THR A 85 16.26 -2.79 9.21
CA THR A 85 16.46 -4.22 9.00
C THR A 85 15.28 -5.02 9.54
N ARG A 86 15.21 -6.28 9.13
CA ARG A 86 14.27 -7.25 9.68
C ARG A 86 14.90 -7.91 10.91
N ALA A 87 14.06 -8.25 11.89
CA ALA A 87 14.49 -9.13 12.97
C ALA A 87 14.51 -10.57 12.46
N ASP A 88 15.50 -11.35 12.90
CA ASP A 88 15.54 -12.79 12.69
C ASP A 88 15.75 -13.46 14.04
N LYS A 89 14.65 -13.95 14.62
CA LYS A 89 14.65 -14.57 15.94
C LYS A 89 15.40 -15.90 15.94
N ALA A 90 15.33 -16.66 14.85
CA ALA A 90 16.00 -17.95 14.73
C ALA A 90 17.52 -17.78 14.80
N ASN A 91 18.03 -16.66 14.28
CA ASN A 91 19.46 -16.34 14.27
C ASN A 91 19.85 -15.25 15.29
N GLY A 92 18.94 -14.84 16.19
CA GLY A 92 19.21 -13.82 17.21
C GLY A 92 19.45 -12.39 16.68
N ILE A 93 19.13 -12.10 15.42
CA ILE A 93 19.36 -10.79 14.80
C ILE A 93 18.26 -9.82 15.23
N LYS A 94 18.65 -8.75 15.91
CA LYS A 94 17.74 -7.67 16.30
C LYS A 94 17.52 -6.70 15.13
N ARG A 95 16.27 -6.27 14.97
CA ARG A 95 15.90 -5.19 14.05
C ARG A 95 16.67 -3.91 14.39
N GLN A 96 17.26 -3.30 13.37
CA GLN A 96 17.86 -1.98 13.41
C GLN A 96 16.90 -0.98 12.75
N PRO A 97 16.67 0.19 13.36
CA PRO A 97 15.87 1.24 12.74
C PRO A 97 16.61 1.84 11.55
N GLY A 98 15.88 2.09 10.46
CA GLY A 98 16.39 2.82 9.30
C GLY A 98 16.22 4.33 9.49
N ALA A 99 16.50 5.06 8.41
CA ALA A 99 16.51 6.51 8.41
C ALA A 99 15.16 7.12 8.83
N TYR A 100 14.01 6.59 8.37
CA TYR A 100 12.72 7.20 8.69
C TYR A 100 12.37 7.08 10.17
N GLN A 101 12.70 5.96 10.83
CA GLN A 101 12.40 5.82 12.26
C GLN A 101 13.25 6.76 13.13
N ARG A 102 14.43 7.15 12.64
CA ARG A 102 15.29 8.11 13.35
C ARG A 102 14.73 9.53 13.32
N LEU A 103 13.93 9.88 12.31
CA LEU A 103 13.28 11.21 12.21
C LEU A 103 12.45 11.54 13.46
N ILE A 104 11.80 10.52 14.03
CA ILE A 104 10.84 10.67 15.13
C ILE A 104 11.32 10.09 16.46
N THR A 105 12.64 9.95 16.64
CA THR A 105 13.24 9.46 17.88
C THR A 105 14.38 10.36 18.36
N GLY A 106 14.83 10.16 19.61
CA GLY A 106 15.92 10.93 20.21
C GLY A 106 15.47 12.15 21.01
N GLY A 107 16.36 12.65 21.87
CA GLY A 107 16.05 13.73 22.83
C GLY A 107 15.78 15.09 22.18
N THR A 108 16.44 15.41 21.07
CA THR A 108 16.16 16.65 20.32
C THR A 108 14.72 16.66 19.78
N TRP A 109 14.28 15.53 19.23
CA TRP A 109 12.93 15.37 18.71
C TRP A 109 11.89 15.36 19.84
N ALA A 110 12.10 14.50 20.85
CA ALA A 110 11.11 14.19 21.87
C ALA A 110 11.07 15.20 23.03
N GLY A 111 12.14 15.97 23.21
CA GLY A 111 12.37 16.79 24.41
C GLY A 111 12.90 15.96 25.57
N ARG A 112 13.02 16.61 26.74
CA ARG A 112 13.22 15.94 28.03
C ARG A 112 12.01 16.20 28.91
N ARG A 113 11.48 15.16 29.53
CA ARG A 113 10.50 15.25 30.60
C ARG A 113 11.19 14.80 31.88
N ALA A 114 11.06 15.55 32.96
CA ALA A 114 11.60 15.18 34.25
C ALA A 114 10.86 13.92 34.75
N SER A 115 11.60 12.87 35.12
CA SER A 115 11.02 11.61 35.60
C SER A 115 10.42 11.73 37.00
N ASP A 116 10.76 12.78 37.74
CA ASP A 116 10.37 13.06 39.13
C ASP A 116 9.27 14.12 39.24
N GLY A 117 8.71 14.60 38.12
CA GLY A 117 7.61 15.56 38.10
C GLY A 117 8.02 17.03 38.30
N HIS A 118 9.31 17.34 38.43
CA HIS A 118 9.78 18.72 38.52
C HIS A 118 9.81 19.40 37.14
N ARG A 119 8.72 20.12 36.82
CA ARG A 119 8.51 20.83 35.54
C ARG A 119 9.62 21.81 35.14
N ALA A 120 10.46 22.26 36.07
CA ALA A 120 11.57 23.16 35.78
C ALA A 120 12.66 22.54 34.88
N ALA A 121 12.75 21.20 34.82
CA ALA A 121 13.69 20.47 33.95
C ALA A 121 13.04 19.96 32.65
N ASP A 122 11.71 20.15 32.48
CA ASP A 122 11.02 19.82 31.24
C ASP A 122 11.51 20.74 30.12
N ARG A 123 11.96 20.13 29.03
CA ARG A 123 12.32 20.84 27.81
C ARG A 123 11.53 20.27 26.67
N GLU A 124 10.67 21.11 26.09
CA GLU A 124 9.92 20.75 24.89
C GLU A 124 10.87 20.31 23.77
N GLY A 125 10.49 19.25 23.07
CA GLY A 125 11.16 18.81 21.86
C GLY A 125 10.61 19.52 20.63
N ILE A 126 11.25 19.26 19.49
CA ILE A 126 10.73 19.70 18.17
C ILE A 126 9.30 19.22 17.97
N ARG A 127 8.99 17.98 18.39
CA ARG A 127 7.64 17.41 18.26
C ARG A 127 6.57 18.21 19.00
N ASP A 128 6.92 18.81 20.15
CA ASP A 128 5.98 19.55 20.98
C ASP A 128 5.74 20.93 20.36
N ARG A 129 6.81 21.61 19.93
CA ARG A 129 6.74 22.94 19.29
C ARG A 129 6.00 22.93 17.95
N VAL A 130 6.26 21.95 17.09
CA VAL A 130 5.57 21.82 15.81
C VAL A 130 4.17 21.19 15.96
N GLY A 131 3.87 20.58 17.11
CA GLY A 131 2.61 19.89 17.35
C GLY A 131 2.46 18.60 16.53
N TYR A 132 3.48 17.75 16.49
CA TYR A 132 3.48 16.52 15.71
C TYR A 132 2.42 15.52 16.23
N ILE A 133 1.50 15.15 15.34
CA ILE A 133 0.46 14.16 15.62
C ILE A 133 0.92 12.77 15.20
N GLY A 134 1.38 12.62 13.96
CA GLY A 134 1.75 11.32 13.39
C GLY A 134 2.11 11.44 11.92
N MET A 135 2.44 10.30 11.32
CA MET A 135 2.65 10.20 9.88
C MET A 135 1.99 8.95 9.31
N ILE A 136 1.69 9.01 8.02
CA ILE A 136 1.32 7.88 7.18
C ILE A 136 2.39 7.79 6.11
N ARG A 137 3.07 6.65 5.97
CA ARG A 137 4.17 6.47 5.03
C ARG A 137 3.89 5.36 4.03
N ALA A 138 4.17 5.62 2.76
CA ALA A 138 4.19 4.66 1.68
C ALA A 138 5.60 4.53 1.12
N THR A 139 5.93 3.35 0.60
CA THR A 139 7.21 3.16 -0.12
C THR A 139 6.95 2.93 -1.59
N GLU A 140 7.67 3.70 -2.38
CA GLU A 140 7.68 3.61 -3.82
C GLU A 140 9.00 3.01 -4.29
N ILE A 141 8.96 2.13 -5.28
CA ILE A 141 10.13 1.44 -5.80
C ILE A 141 10.03 1.46 -7.32
N THR A 142 11.09 1.90 -8.00
CA THR A 142 11.30 1.71 -9.44
C THR A 142 12.70 1.20 -9.72
N VAL A 143 12.94 0.69 -10.93
CA VAL A 143 14.25 0.22 -11.37
C VAL A 143 14.56 0.69 -12.78
N GLY A 144 15.77 1.18 -13.02
CA GLY A 144 16.24 1.58 -14.35
C GLY A 144 17.49 0.82 -14.74
N GLN A 145 17.72 0.68 -16.05
CA GLN A 145 18.89 -0.07 -16.55
C GLN A 145 20.22 0.62 -16.21
N ILE A 146 20.23 1.96 -16.20
CA ILE A 146 21.45 2.76 -15.96
C ILE A 146 21.70 2.98 -14.47
N ASN A 147 20.66 3.34 -13.71
CA ASN A 147 20.80 3.83 -12.33
C ASN A 147 20.37 2.81 -11.27
N GLY A 148 19.89 1.62 -11.67
CA GLY A 148 19.51 0.55 -10.74
C GLY A 148 18.20 0.84 -10.01
N TRP A 149 18.10 0.41 -8.75
CA TRP A 149 16.91 0.60 -7.91
C TRP A 149 16.78 2.03 -7.40
N HIS A 150 15.55 2.55 -7.38
CA HIS A 150 15.19 3.88 -6.91
C HIS A 150 14.03 3.80 -5.90
N PRO A 151 14.30 3.42 -4.63
CA PRO A 151 13.28 3.40 -3.60
C PRO A 151 13.15 4.76 -2.90
N HIS A 152 11.91 5.22 -2.73
CA HIS A 152 11.58 6.44 -2.01
C HIS A 152 10.58 6.15 -0.88
N ILE A 153 10.71 6.89 0.23
CA ILE A 153 9.65 6.95 1.24
C ILE A 153 8.88 8.23 1.03
N HIS A 154 7.58 8.10 1.06
CA HIS A 154 6.67 9.21 0.93
C HIS A 154 5.76 9.24 2.13
N ALA A 155 5.77 10.33 2.87
CA ALA A 155 5.07 10.44 4.13
C ALA A 155 4.13 11.65 4.15
N ILE A 156 2.89 11.44 4.57
CA ILE A 156 2.02 12.53 5.01
C ILE A 156 2.26 12.72 6.50
N VAL A 157 2.77 13.87 6.88
CA VAL A 157 3.10 14.23 8.26
C VAL A 157 2.08 15.24 8.78
N PHE A 158 1.40 14.88 9.86
CA PHE A 158 0.36 15.67 10.50
C PHE A 158 0.96 16.46 11.67
N VAL A 159 0.85 17.78 11.62
CA VAL A 159 1.37 18.72 12.63
C VAL A 159 0.30 19.73 13.03
N GLY A 160 0.60 20.57 14.03
CA GLY A 160 -0.36 21.57 14.51
C GLY A 160 -1.37 21.06 15.53
N GLY A 161 -0.98 20.13 16.40
CA GLY A 161 -1.85 19.78 17.52
C GLY A 161 -1.12 19.33 18.78
N VAL A 162 -1.83 19.44 19.89
CA VAL A 162 -1.40 18.97 21.21
C VAL A 162 -2.12 17.69 21.53
N THR A 163 -1.37 16.69 21.94
CA THR A 163 -1.92 15.39 22.37
C THR A 163 -1.69 15.13 23.84
N THR A 164 -2.66 14.52 24.50
CA THR A 164 -2.53 13.94 25.83
C THR A 164 -2.75 12.42 25.76
N GLY A 165 -2.41 11.71 26.83
CA GLY A 165 -2.47 10.26 26.87
C GLY A 165 -1.37 9.58 26.07
N GLU A 166 -1.30 8.27 26.20
CA GLU A 166 -0.32 7.44 25.50
C GLU A 166 -1.02 6.33 24.71
N ARG A 167 -0.36 5.86 23.64
CA ARG A 167 -0.79 4.70 22.85
C ARG A 167 -2.27 4.80 22.46
N ALA A 168 -3.12 3.89 22.95
CA ALA A 168 -4.54 3.80 22.59
C ALA A 168 -5.40 4.96 23.15
N ASP A 169 -4.97 5.55 24.27
CA ASP A 169 -5.67 6.64 24.94
C ASP A 169 -5.22 8.02 24.45
N LYS A 170 -4.39 8.06 23.41
CA LYS A 170 -3.91 9.32 22.87
C LYS A 170 -5.08 10.10 22.27
N ARG A 171 -5.23 11.36 22.68
CA ARG A 171 -6.30 12.28 22.24
C ARG A 171 -5.72 13.64 21.91
N VAL A 172 -6.32 14.31 20.93
CA VAL A 172 -5.97 15.70 20.58
C VAL A 172 -6.79 16.64 21.46
N THR A 173 -6.13 17.50 22.23
CA THR A 173 -6.78 18.46 23.14
C THR A 173 -6.81 19.87 22.59
N ARG A 174 -5.90 20.20 21.66
CA ARG A 174 -5.83 21.51 21.01
C ARG A 174 -5.27 21.34 19.60
N VAL A 175 -5.79 22.13 18.67
CA VAL A 175 -5.30 22.23 17.30
C VAL A 175 -4.90 23.68 17.05
N PHE A 176 -3.83 23.88 16.28
CA PHE A 176 -3.26 25.20 16.00
C PHE A 176 -2.41 25.16 14.72
N GLU A 177 -2.26 26.29 14.06
CA GLU A 177 -1.30 26.43 12.96
C GLU A 177 0.13 26.60 13.53
N PRO A 178 1.10 25.73 13.19
CA PRO A 178 2.47 25.86 13.69
C PRO A 178 3.14 27.16 13.22
N GLY A 179 3.89 27.81 14.12
CA GLY A 179 4.69 28.98 13.77
C GLY A 179 5.84 28.67 12.81
N ALA A 180 6.25 29.67 12.01
CA ALA A 180 7.30 29.52 10.98
C ALA A 180 8.64 28.98 11.52
N GLU A 181 9.04 29.39 12.73
CA GLU A 181 10.27 28.91 13.36
C GLU A 181 10.19 27.41 13.72
N ALA A 182 9.08 26.98 14.30
CA ALA A 182 8.85 25.57 14.62
C ALA A 182 8.81 24.69 13.37
N LEU A 183 8.23 25.20 12.28
CA LEU A 183 8.23 24.53 10.97
C LEU A 183 9.64 24.43 10.39
N ALA A 184 10.41 25.51 10.42
CA ALA A 184 11.79 25.51 9.93
C ALA A 184 12.67 24.53 10.71
N GLU A 185 12.53 24.49 12.04
CA GLU A 185 13.26 23.54 12.90
C GLU A 185 12.84 22.09 12.61
N PHE A 186 11.55 21.82 12.47
CA PHE A 186 11.02 20.50 12.09
C PHE A 186 11.58 20.02 10.76
N GLN A 187 11.51 20.84 9.71
CA GLN A 187 12.01 20.47 8.40
C GLN A 187 13.53 20.30 8.38
N GLY A 188 14.25 21.18 9.09
CA GLY A 188 15.70 21.12 9.24
C GLY A 188 16.15 19.83 9.95
N HIS A 189 15.45 19.44 11.03
CA HIS A 189 15.69 18.18 11.73
C HIS A 189 15.46 16.97 10.83
N PHE A 190 14.35 16.94 10.07
CA PHE A 190 14.07 15.83 9.16
C PHE A 190 15.13 15.71 8.06
N ARG A 191 15.51 16.81 7.41
CA ARG A 191 16.61 16.85 6.41
C ARG A 191 17.94 16.38 7.00
N GLY A 192 18.30 16.93 8.16
CA GLY A 192 19.57 16.66 8.82
C GLY A 192 19.69 15.20 9.29
N VAL A 193 18.65 14.67 9.93
CA VAL A 193 18.62 13.28 10.41
C VAL A 193 18.63 12.29 9.24
N TRP A 194 17.81 12.53 8.22
CA TRP A 194 17.77 11.67 7.03
C TRP A 194 19.15 11.55 6.39
N THR A 195 19.75 12.69 6.06
CA THR A 195 21.06 12.78 5.39
C THR A 195 22.17 12.19 6.26
N SER A 196 22.21 12.55 7.54
CA SER A 196 23.27 12.09 8.45
C SER A 196 23.16 10.61 8.78
N HIS A 197 21.95 10.06 8.84
CA HIS A 197 21.77 8.64 9.12
C HIS A 197 22.14 7.79 7.91
N LEU A 198 21.69 8.17 6.71
CA LEU A 198 22.07 7.46 5.48
C LEU A 198 23.60 7.48 5.29
N ALA A 199 24.24 8.64 5.45
CA ALA A 199 25.70 8.74 5.34
C ALA A 199 26.48 7.89 6.36
N LYS A 200 25.89 7.61 7.53
CA LYS A 200 26.47 6.73 8.55
C LYS A 200 26.32 5.24 8.21
N LEU A 201 25.23 4.87 7.53
CA LEU A 201 25.00 3.51 7.08
C LEU A 201 25.89 3.20 5.88
N ASP A 202 25.89 4.10 4.89
CA ASP A 202 26.78 4.08 3.76
C ASP A 202 26.97 5.51 3.22
N PRO A 203 28.21 6.04 3.15
CA PRO A 203 28.48 7.34 2.54
C PRO A 203 27.94 7.50 1.11
N ALA A 204 27.84 6.40 0.34
CA ALA A 204 27.26 6.39 -1.00
C ALA A 204 25.76 6.70 -1.00
N PHE A 205 25.04 6.42 0.08
CA PHE A 205 23.62 6.71 0.22
C PHE A 205 23.31 8.15 0.60
N LYS A 206 24.33 8.96 0.94
CA LYS A 206 24.16 10.37 1.30
C LYS A 206 23.51 11.14 0.14
N PRO A 207 22.28 11.65 0.30
CA PRO A 207 21.65 12.49 -0.71
C PRO A 207 22.28 13.88 -0.73
N SER A 208 22.02 14.63 -1.80
CA SER A 208 22.34 16.07 -1.83
C SER A 208 21.37 16.86 -0.97
N ASP A 209 21.81 18.00 -0.44
CA ASP A 209 20.99 18.86 0.41
C ASP A 209 19.71 19.36 -0.29
N ARG A 210 19.73 19.46 -1.63
CA ARG A 210 18.61 19.91 -2.46
C ARG A 210 17.61 18.79 -2.81
N HIS A 211 18.03 17.53 -2.86
CA HIS A 211 17.21 16.44 -3.43
C HIS A 211 16.98 15.25 -2.45
N GLY A 212 17.44 15.37 -1.20
CA GLY A 212 17.27 14.31 -0.20
C GLY A 212 15.88 14.27 0.44
N VAL A 213 15.36 15.43 0.87
CA VAL A 213 14.04 15.53 1.50
C VAL A 213 13.29 16.76 0.98
N ASP A 214 12.15 16.51 0.35
CA ASP A 214 11.26 17.55 -0.19
C ASP A 214 9.99 17.66 0.65
N PHE A 215 9.52 18.89 0.87
CA PHE A 215 8.33 19.19 1.68
C PHE A 215 7.32 19.98 0.85
N LYS A 216 6.11 19.44 0.73
CA LYS A 216 4.95 20.11 0.15
C LYS A 216 3.85 20.26 1.19
N LYS A 217 3.45 21.51 1.49
CA LYS A 217 2.38 21.81 2.44
C LYS A 217 1.01 21.47 1.83
N LEU A 218 0.09 20.99 2.67
CA LEU A 218 -1.30 20.68 2.34
C LEU A 218 -2.17 21.47 3.31
N GLU A 219 -2.65 22.64 2.89
CA GLU A 219 -3.38 23.57 3.77
C GLU A 219 -4.87 23.58 3.51
N THR A 220 -5.28 23.24 2.28
CA THR A 220 -6.68 23.33 1.89
C THR A 220 -7.31 21.95 1.72
N VAL A 221 -8.63 21.88 1.88
CA VAL A 221 -9.39 20.69 1.51
C VAL A 221 -9.21 20.38 0.02
N GLN A 222 -9.07 21.41 -0.82
CA GLN A 222 -8.74 21.22 -2.23
C GLN A 222 -7.37 20.57 -2.41
N ASP A 223 -6.34 20.99 -1.68
CA ASP A 223 -5.03 20.33 -1.70
C ASP A 223 -5.12 18.89 -1.19
N ALA A 224 -5.96 18.64 -0.18
CA ALA A 224 -6.18 17.31 0.39
C ALA A 224 -6.96 16.39 -0.55
N GLU A 225 -7.97 16.91 -1.25
CA GLU A 225 -8.71 16.21 -2.28
C GLU A 225 -7.87 16.03 -3.53
N ASP A 226 -7.06 17.00 -3.92
CA ASP A 226 -6.12 16.87 -5.04
C ASP A 226 -4.99 15.93 -4.67
N LEU A 227 -4.58 15.85 -3.40
CA LEU A 227 -3.71 14.81 -2.87
C LEU A 227 -4.43 13.45 -2.84
N GLY A 228 -5.71 13.40 -2.48
CA GLY A 228 -6.51 12.19 -2.46
C GLY A 228 -6.76 11.65 -3.87
N LYS A 229 -7.09 12.55 -4.79
CA LYS A 229 -7.16 12.38 -6.25
C LYS A 229 -5.78 12.19 -6.85
N TYR A 230 -4.69 12.59 -6.22
CA TYR A 230 -3.30 12.28 -6.60
C TYR A 230 -2.99 10.85 -6.24
N ILE A 231 -3.18 10.47 -4.97
CA ILE A 231 -3.06 9.10 -4.44
C ILE A 231 -4.07 8.17 -5.14
N ALA A 232 -5.16 8.69 -5.71
CA ALA A 232 -6.12 7.93 -6.53
C ALA A 232 -5.83 7.99 -8.04
N LYS A 233 -5.41 9.08 -8.68
CA LYS A 233 -5.04 9.17 -10.13
C LYS A 233 -3.77 8.44 -10.49
N ILE A 234 -3.03 8.07 -9.47
CA ILE A 234 -2.25 6.86 -9.37
C ILE A 234 -3.00 5.61 -9.93
N GLN A 235 -4.26 5.62 -10.39
CA GLN A 235 -5.01 4.41 -10.79
C GLN A 235 -5.37 4.23 -12.27
N ASP A 236 -5.35 5.25 -13.14
CA ASP A 236 -6.09 5.13 -14.42
C ASP A 236 -5.26 5.09 -15.72
N GLY A 237 -3.93 5.09 -15.67
CA GLY A 237 -3.13 5.02 -16.90
C GLY A 237 -3.39 6.14 -17.94
N SER A 238 -4.13 7.19 -17.59
CA SER A 238 -4.52 8.24 -18.54
C SER A 238 -3.51 9.39 -18.59
N LYS A 239 -3.24 9.84 -19.83
CA LYS A 239 -2.34 10.93 -20.19
C LYS A 239 -2.83 12.28 -19.65
N ALA A 240 -2.53 12.63 -18.40
CA ALA A 240 -2.60 14.02 -17.95
C ALA A 240 -1.55 14.30 -16.86
N ILE A 241 -0.69 15.27 -17.16
CA ILE A 241 0.48 15.71 -16.39
C ILE A 241 0.05 16.12 -14.97
N SER A 242 0.57 15.46 -13.94
CA SER A 242 0.52 15.97 -12.57
C SER A 242 1.70 15.43 -11.75
N PRO A 243 2.32 16.24 -10.86
CA PRO A 243 3.34 15.84 -9.86
C PRO A 243 2.88 14.74 -8.89
N ALA A 244 1.66 14.25 -9.10
CA ALA A 244 0.94 13.23 -8.39
C ALA A 244 1.31 11.76 -8.73
N ASN A 245 1.92 11.53 -9.87
CA ASN A 245 2.33 10.17 -10.24
C ASN A 245 3.69 9.78 -9.66
N GLU A 246 4.30 10.68 -8.89
CA GLU A 246 5.69 10.58 -8.41
C GLU A 246 5.84 9.84 -7.08
N LEU A 247 4.74 9.47 -6.42
CA LEU A 247 4.75 9.14 -4.98
C LEU A 247 4.22 7.75 -4.58
N ALA A 248 3.17 7.25 -5.23
CA ALA A 248 2.47 6.05 -4.71
C ALA A 248 2.09 4.99 -5.76
N ARG A 249 2.36 5.23 -7.06
CA ARG A 249 2.49 4.15 -8.06
C ARG A 249 3.91 3.98 -8.55
N GLY A 250 4.73 3.39 -7.68
CA GLY A 250 5.96 2.78 -8.14
C GLY A 250 5.68 1.77 -9.25
N ASP A 251 4.52 1.11 -9.26
CA ASP A 251 4.07 0.06 -10.19
C ASP A 251 3.43 0.51 -11.53
N LEU A 252 3.15 1.81 -11.73
CA LEU A 252 2.68 2.38 -13.00
C LEU A 252 3.58 3.50 -13.55
N LYS A 253 4.69 3.83 -12.89
CA LYS A 253 5.71 4.68 -13.49
C LYS A 253 6.19 4.00 -14.77
N GLN A 254 5.69 4.38 -15.96
CA GLN A 254 6.53 4.35 -17.16
C GLN A 254 7.72 5.18 -16.76
N GLY A 255 8.81 4.52 -16.42
CA GLY A 255 9.83 5.22 -15.69
C GLY A 255 10.41 6.27 -16.61
N ARG A 256 10.38 7.51 -16.12
CA ARG A 256 10.97 8.61 -16.84
C ARG A 256 12.46 8.37 -16.92
N HIS A 257 13.03 8.74 -18.07
CA HIS A 257 14.43 8.49 -18.39
C HIS A 257 14.83 6.99 -18.37
N GLY A 258 13.89 6.08 -18.66
CA GLY A 258 14.17 4.64 -18.78
C GLY A 258 14.18 3.90 -17.44
N ASN A 259 13.20 4.15 -16.57
CA ASN A 259 12.94 3.32 -15.39
C ASN A 259 11.70 2.43 -15.64
N MET A 260 11.45 1.47 -14.75
CA MET A 260 10.26 0.64 -14.71
C MET A 260 9.76 0.48 -13.29
N ALA A 261 8.45 0.45 -13.23
CA ALA A 261 7.68 -0.05 -12.13
C ALA A 261 7.82 -1.57 -11.89
N PRO A 262 7.64 -2.09 -10.66
CA PRO A 262 7.63 -3.53 -10.41
C PRO A 262 6.59 -4.30 -11.23
N PHE A 263 5.36 -3.80 -11.38
CA PHE A 263 4.36 -4.50 -12.19
C PHE A 263 4.51 -4.26 -13.70
N GLN A 264 5.22 -3.21 -14.13
CA GLN A 264 5.66 -3.11 -15.52
C GLN A 264 6.80 -4.08 -15.82
N LEU A 265 7.73 -4.25 -14.87
CA LEU A 265 8.76 -5.27 -14.93
C LEU A 265 8.11 -6.67 -15.03
N LEU A 266 7.10 -6.94 -14.20
CA LEU A 266 6.34 -8.20 -14.27
C LEU A 266 5.58 -8.36 -15.59
N GLY A 267 4.95 -7.29 -16.09
CA GLY A 267 4.30 -7.27 -17.39
C GLY A 267 5.27 -7.59 -18.53
N ARG A 268 6.45 -6.96 -18.55
CA ARG A 268 7.52 -7.25 -19.51
C ARG A 268 7.98 -8.71 -19.43
N ILE A 269 8.13 -9.27 -18.22
CA ILE A 269 8.44 -10.69 -18.04
C ILE A 269 7.38 -11.55 -18.72
N GLY A 270 6.09 -11.23 -18.52
CA GLY A 270 4.97 -11.90 -19.17
C GLY A 270 5.04 -11.83 -20.70
N ASP A 271 5.23 -10.64 -21.25
CA ASP A 271 5.35 -10.42 -22.70
C ASP A 271 6.50 -11.24 -23.30
N LEU A 272 7.70 -11.15 -22.71
CA LEU A 272 8.90 -11.85 -23.19
C LEU A 272 8.74 -13.38 -23.09
N MET A 273 8.13 -13.89 -22.01
CA MET A 273 7.83 -15.32 -21.86
C MET A 273 6.75 -15.78 -22.85
N GLY A 274 5.83 -14.89 -23.23
CA GLY A 274 4.80 -15.11 -24.24
C GLY A 274 5.32 -15.04 -25.68
N GLY A 275 6.60 -14.72 -25.90
CA GLY A 275 7.22 -14.64 -27.21
C GLY A 275 7.09 -13.29 -27.91
N VAL A 276 6.65 -12.24 -27.20
CA VAL A 276 6.68 -10.87 -27.73
C VAL A 276 8.15 -10.45 -27.95
N PRO A 277 8.52 -9.94 -29.15
CA PRO A 277 9.87 -9.45 -29.40
C PRO A 277 10.31 -8.36 -28.40
N ASP A 278 11.61 -8.32 -28.07
CA ASP A 278 12.17 -7.41 -27.04
C ASP A 278 11.88 -5.92 -27.31
N GLU A 279 11.84 -5.55 -28.60
CA GLU A 279 11.57 -4.21 -29.12
C GLU A 279 10.08 -3.81 -29.09
N GLU A 280 9.18 -4.79 -29.04
CA GLU A 280 7.73 -4.59 -28.95
C GLU A 280 7.22 -4.67 -27.51
N ALA A 281 7.91 -5.44 -26.65
CA ALA A 281 7.60 -5.54 -25.24
C ALA A 281 7.80 -4.18 -24.55
N GLY A 282 6.86 -3.79 -23.68
CA GLY A 282 6.97 -2.56 -22.92
C GLY A 282 8.16 -2.58 -21.94
N GLY A 283 8.87 -1.46 -21.78
CA GLY A 283 9.96 -1.34 -20.80
C GLY A 283 11.37 -1.57 -21.37
N HIS A 284 12.27 -2.13 -20.56
CA HIS A 284 13.68 -2.35 -20.93
C HIS A 284 14.29 -3.57 -20.24
N GLY A 285 15.43 -4.03 -20.75
CA GLY A 285 16.17 -5.19 -20.23
C GLY A 285 15.65 -6.50 -20.81
N ASP A 286 16.55 -7.46 -21.00
CA ASP A 286 16.19 -8.79 -21.46
C ASP A 286 15.49 -9.61 -20.35
N LEU A 287 14.94 -10.78 -20.72
CA LEU A 287 14.22 -11.65 -19.79
C LEU A 287 15.06 -12.04 -18.57
N ALA A 288 16.36 -12.31 -18.75
CA ALA A 288 17.25 -12.71 -17.68
C ALA A 288 17.46 -11.57 -16.67
N TRP A 289 17.69 -10.35 -17.15
CA TRP A 289 17.77 -9.15 -16.34
C TRP A 289 16.47 -8.89 -15.60
N CYS A 290 15.32 -9.02 -16.29
CA CYS A 290 14.02 -8.79 -15.67
C CYS A 290 13.72 -9.77 -14.54
N LEU A 291 13.98 -11.07 -14.76
CA LEU A 291 13.81 -12.11 -13.74
C LEU A 291 14.74 -11.89 -12.53
N ALA A 292 15.99 -11.49 -12.77
CA ALA A 292 16.93 -11.15 -11.69
C ALA A 292 16.42 -9.97 -10.84
N LYS A 293 15.89 -8.91 -11.48
CA LYS A 293 15.31 -7.77 -10.77
C LYS A 293 14.01 -8.11 -10.07
N TRP A 294 13.18 -9.00 -10.61
CA TRP A 294 12.01 -9.49 -9.91
C TRP A 294 12.39 -10.26 -8.64
N ALA A 295 13.39 -11.14 -8.70
CA ALA A 295 13.89 -11.85 -7.52
C ALA A 295 14.46 -10.90 -6.44
N GLU A 296 15.23 -9.88 -6.85
CA GLU A 296 15.68 -8.82 -5.93
C GLU A 296 14.50 -8.06 -5.29
N TYR A 297 13.46 -7.77 -6.09
CA TYR A 297 12.25 -7.11 -5.63
C TYR A 297 11.50 -7.91 -4.56
N GLU A 298 11.31 -9.21 -4.79
CA GLU A 298 10.69 -10.13 -3.84
C GLU A 298 11.47 -10.17 -2.52
N LEU A 299 12.79 -10.30 -2.59
CA LEU A 299 13.66 -10.31 -1.41
C LEU A 299 13.63 -8.98 -0.64
N GLY A 300 13.66 -7.86 -1.36
CA GLY A 300 13.66 -6.51 -0.79
C GLY A 300 12.34 -6.12 -0.12
N THR A 301 11.21 -6.62 -0.63
CA THR A 301 9.86 -6.28 -0.13
C THR A 301 9.28 -7.30 0.85
N LYS A 302 9.78 -8.55 0.87
CA LYS A 302 9.30 -9.60 1.77
C LYS A 302 9.23 -9.15 3.24
N GLY A 303 8.04 -9.28 3.82
CA GLY A 303 7.76 -8.96 5.23
C GLY A 303 7.73 -7.47 5.55
N ARG A 304 7.81 -6.58 4.55
CA ARG A 304 7.66 -5.14 4.73
C ARG A 304 6.23 -4.73 4.45
N ARG A 305 5.75 -3.75 5.19
CA ARG A 305 4.45 -3.12 4.92
C ARG A 305 4.62 -2.05 3.85
N ALA A 306 3.74 -2.05 2.85
CA ALA A 306 3.75 -1.03 1.81
C ALA A 306 3.29 0.34 2.31
N ILE A 307 2.26 0.34 3.17
CA ILE A 307 1.68 1.52 3.79
C ILE A 307 1.68 1.31 5.31
N GLU A 308 2.18 2.29 6.06
CA GLU A 308 2.18 2.26 7.53
C GLU A 308 1.64 3.57 8.10
N TRP A 309 0.82 3.45 9.15
CA TRP A 309 0.38 4.57 9.96
C TRP A 309 1.14 4.56 11.27
N THR A 310 1.36 5.75 11.85
CA THR A 310 1.66 5.82 13.28
C THR A 310 0.55 5.10 14.06
N ARG A 311 0.92 4.17 14.95
CA ARG A 311 0.01 3.20 15.60
C ARG A 311 -1.32 3.75 16.14
N TYR A 312 -1.32 4.97 16.67
CA TYR A 312 -2.49 5.60 17.29
C TYR A 312 -3.21 6.61 16.38
N LEU A 313 -2.74 6.80 15.15
CA LEU A 313 -3.14 7.91 14.29
C LEU A 313 -4.56 7.72 13.73
N ARG A 314 -4.91 6.50 13.32
CA ARG A 314 -6.22 6.20 12.72
C ARG A 314 -7.38 6.65 13.64
N PRO A 315 -7.44 6.28 14.94
CA PRO A 315 -8.48 6.77 15.85
C PRO A 315 -8.49 8.30 16.03
N ILE A 316 -7.32 8.94 16.10
CA ILE A 316 -7.22 10.40 16.24
C ILE A 316 -7.87 11.13 15.06
N LEU A 317 -7.77 10.53 13.87
CA LEU A 317 -8.30 11.07 12.61
C LEU A 317 -9.69 10.52 12.26
N GLY A 318 -10.34 9.79 13.17
CA GLY A 318 -11.68 9.22 12.94
C GLY A 318 -11.72 8.14 11.87
N ILE A 319 -10.62 7.42 11.67
CA ILE A 319 -10.51 6.31 10.73
C ILE A 319 -10.68 5.00 11.48
N ASP A 320 -11.71 4.24 11.10
CA ASP A 320 -11.98 2.91 11.63
C ASP A 320 -11.06 1.84 11.00
N GLY A 321 -11.01 0.67 11.63
CA GLY A 321 -10.16 -0.44 11.17
C GLY A 321 -8.66 -0.23 11.45
N GLY A 322 -7.86 -1.25 11.13
CA GLY A 322 -6.41 -1.23 11.23
C GLY A 322 -5.72 -1.00 9.88
N ASP A 323 -4.40 -1.15 9.86
CA ASP A 323 -3.54 -0.97 8.68
C ASP A 323 -2.63 -2.19 8.41
N THR A 324 -3.04 -3.37 8.89
CA THR A 324 -2.32 -4.65 8.70
C THR A 324 -2.69 -5.36 7.41
N ASP A 325 -1.92 -6.39 7.03
CA ASP A 325 -2.24 -7.29 5.91
C ASP A 325 -3.63 -7.95 6.08
N ASP A 326 -4.05 -8.22 7.33
CA ASP A 326 -5.39 -8.77 7.61
C ASP A 326 -6.48 -7.73 7.36
N ASP A 327 -6.23 -6.45 7.68
CA ASP A 327 -7.15 -5.35 7.38
C ASP A 327 -7.23 -5.07 5.87
N ASP A 328 -6.15 -5.31 5.13
CA ASP A 328 -6.14 -5.19 3.68
C ASP A 328 -7.08 -6.22 3.02
N MET A 329 -7.29 -7.38 3.65
CA MET A 329 -8.28 -8.36 3.19
C MET A 329 -9.71 -7.83 3.25
N ASP A 330 -10.03 -6.94 4.19
CA ASP A 330 -11.35 -6.30 4.30
C ASP A 330 -11.60 -5.31 3.15
N LEU A 331 -10.53 -4.71 2.61
CA LEU A 331 -10.60 -3.84 1.42
C LEU A 331 -10.78 -4.65 0.13
N LEU A 332 -10.15 -5.81 0.04
CA LEU A 332 -10.33 -6.75 -1.08
C LEU A 332 -11.74 -7.34 -1.15
N ALA A 333 -12.36 -7.44 0.01
CA ALA A 333 -13.72 -7.88 0.21
C ALA A 333 -14.75 -6.79 -0.16
N GLY A 334 -14.44 -5.52 0.07
CA GLY A 334 -15.30 -4.39 -0.25
C GLY A 334 -15.39 -4.14 -1.75
N MET A 335 -16.12 -4.98 -2.48
CA MET A 335 -16.73 -4.59 -3.76
C MET A 335 -18.11 -4.01 -3.45
N ASP A 336 -18.14 -2.99 -2.58
CA ASP A 336 -19.36 -2.29 -2.22
C ASP A 336 -19.78 -1.44 -3.42
N GLY A 337 -20.63 -2.01 -4.26
CA GLY A 337 -21.19 -1.35 -5.44
C GLY A 337 -21.43 -2.24 -6.66
N LEU A 338 -21.54 -3.56 -6.54
CA LEU A 338 -22.04 -4.35 -7.67
C LEU A 338 -23.55 -4.14 -7.81
N SER A 339 -23.90 -3.52 -8.93
CA SER A 339 -25.25 -3.41 -9.49
C SER A 339 -25.88 -4.78 -9.68
N GLU A 340 -27.22 -4.79 -9.79
CA GLU A 340 -28.03 -5.96 -10.12
C GLU A 340 -27.32 -6.89 -11.12
N PHE A 341 -27.27 -8.19 -10.84
CA PHE A 341 -26.66 -9.15 -11.76
C PHE A 341 -27.60 -9.43 -12.94
N LYS A 342 -27.02 -9.59 -14.14
CA LYS A 342 -27.78 -9.89 -15.35
C LYS A 342 -27.85 -11.39 -15.61
N ASP A 343 -26.70 -12.04 -15.64
CA ASP A 343 -26.54 -13.46 -15.96
C ASP A 343 -25.15 -13.96 -15.53
N GLY A 344 -24.99 -15.28 -15.50
CA GLY A 344 -23.72 -15.88 -15.11
C GLY A 344 -23.67 -17.40 -15.26
N VAL A 345 -22.50 -17.95 -14.98
CA VAL A 345 -22.23 -19.38 -14.91
C VAL A 345 -21.45 -19.72 -13.65
N GLN A 346 -21.69 -20.92 -13.14
CA GLN A 346 -20.84 -21.59 -12.18
C GLN A 346 -19.94 -22.59 -12.92
N VAL A 347 -18.65 -22.54 -12.63
CA VAL A 347 -17.64 -23.48 -13.09
C VAL A 347 -17.15 -24.28 -11.89
N GLU A 348 -17.19 -25.60 -11.98
CA GLU A 348 -16.67 -26.48 -10.90
C GLU A 348 -15.20 -26.16 -10.59
N THR A 349 -14.80 -26.20 -9.31
CA THR A 349 -13.43 -25.89 -8.87
C THR A 349 -12.37 -26.68 -9.65
N GLY A 350 -12.60 -27.98 -9.86
CA GLY A 350 -11.69 -28.83 -10.62
C GLY A 350 -11.59 -28.48 -12.11
N ALA A 351 -12.66 -27.93 -12.70
CA ALA A 351 -12.64 -27.43 -14.07
C ALA A 351 -11.94 -26.08 -14.16
N TRP A 352 -12.19 -25.18 -13.21
CA TRP A 352 -11.49 -23.90 -13.15
C TRP A 352 -9.97 -24.06 -12.99
N HIS A 353 -9.50 -25.01 -12.18
CA HIS A 353 -8.08 -25.34 -12.10
C HIS A 353 -7.46 -25.75 -13.45
N LYS A 354 -8.22 -26.43 -14.31
CA LYS A 354 -7.76 -26.79 -15.65
C LYS A 354 -7.69 -25.56 -16.57
N VAL A 355 -8.69 -24.68 -16.49
CA VAL A 355 -8.71 -23.39 -17.20
C VAL A 355 -7.46 -22.58 -16.89
N THR A 356 -7.14 -22.38 -15.61
CA THR A 356 -5.97 -21.61 -15.19
C THR A 356 -4.66 -22.31 -15.54
N HIS A 357 -4.57 -23.64 -15.41
CA HIS A 357 -3.37 -24.39 -15.82
C HIS A 357 -3.09 -24.29 -17.33
N ARG A 358 -4.11 -23.99 -18.14
CA ARG A 358 -3.98 -23.77 -19.59
C ARG A 358 -3.88 -22.29 -19.96
N ALA A 359 -3.82 -21.38 -18.98
CA ALA A 359 -3.84 -19.93 -19.18
C ALA A 359 -5.05 -19.46 -20.03
N LEU A 360 -6.19 -20.14 -19.90
CA LEU A 360 -7.45 -19.81 -20.57
C LEU A 360 -8.34 -18.89 -19.72
N ASP A 361 -7.93 -18.56 -18.50
CA ASP A 361 -8.70 -17.79 -17.53
C ASP A 361 -9.01 -16.38 -18.02
N LEU A 362 -8.05 -15.68 -18.63
CA LEU A 362 -8.29 -14.36 -19.23
C LEU A 362 -9.36 -14.42 -20.32
N ALA A 363 -9.16 -15.28 -21.32
CA ALA A 363 -10.13 -15.45 -22.42
C ALA A 363 -11.51 -15.88 -21.90
N THR A 364 -11.55 -16.69 -20.85
CA THR A 364 -12.81 -17.13 -20.21
C THR A 364 -13.51 -15.97 -19.52
N THR A 365 -12.76 -15.09 -18.84
CA THR A 365 -13.32 -13.89 -18.21
C THR A 365 -13.78 -12.86 -19.25
N GLU A 366 -13.03 -12.65 -20.33
CA GLU A 366 -13.42 -11.75 -21.44
C GLU A 366 -14.69 -12.25 -22.14
N ALA A 367 -14.81 -13.56 -22.38
CA ALA A 367 -16.03 -14.16 -22.91
C ALA A 367 -17.22 -13.96 -21.95
N ALA A 368 -17.01 -14.09 -20.64
CA ALA A 368 -18.04 -13.82 -19.64
C ALA A 368 -18.48 -12.34 -19.64
N GLU A 369 -17.54 -11.40 -19.76
CA GLU A 369 -17.82 -9.96 -19.87
C GLU A 369 -18.68 -9.63 -21.10
N ALA A 370 -18.35 -10.24 -22.24
CA ALA A 370 -19.15 -10.16 -23.46
C ALA A 370 -20.51 -10.90 -23.35
N GLY A 371 -20.73 -11.70 -22.31
CA GLY A 371 -21.89 -12.59 -22.16
C GLY A 371 -21.92 -13.73 -23.17
N GLN A 372 -20.75 -14.11 -23.70
CA GLN A 372 -20.55 -15.23 -24.62
C GLN A 372 -20.38 -16.53 -23.84
N TRP A 373 -21.44 -16.94 -23.18
CA TRP A 373 -21.40 -18.06 -22.25
C TRP A 373 -21.23 -19.44 -22.90
N GLU A 374 -21.62 -19.57 -24.16
CA GLU A 374 -21.29 -20.76 -24.97
C GLU A 374 -19.77 -20.84 -25.17
N THR A 375 -19.14 -19.71 -25.53
CA THR A 375 -17.67 -19.59 -25.60
C THR A 375 -17.01 -19.86 -24.26
N VAL A 376 -17.58 -19.43 -23.13
CA VAL A 376 -17.10 -19.83 -21.79
C VAL A 376 -17.13 -21.36 -21.63
N THR A 377 -18.20 -22.02 -22.05
CA THR A 377 -18.31 -23.49 -21.97
C THR A 377 -17.31 -24.20 -22.89
N GLU A 378 -17.09 -23.66 -24.09
CA GLU A 378 -16.09 -24.14 -25.04
C GLU A 378 -14.67 -24.01 -24.49
N LEU A 379 -14.32 -22.85 -23.91
CA LEU A 379 -13.02 -22.61 -23.30
C LEU A 379 -12.77 -23.53 -22.08
N VAL A 380 -13.78 -23.70 -21.23
CA VAL A 380 -13.71 -24.66 -20.11
C VAL A 380 -13.51 -26.08 -20.63
N THR A 381 -14.22 -26.49 -21.68
CA THR A 381 -14.05 -27.82 -22.28
C THR A 381 -12.68 -27.98 -22.93
N ALA A 382 -12.19 -26.95 -23.64
CA ALA A 382 -10.88 -26.90 -24.27
C ALA A 382 -9.73 -27.02 -23.26
N SER A 383 -9.96 -26.63 -22.01
CA SER A 383 -9.01 -26.87 -20.92
C SER A 383 -8.82 -28.36 -20.55
N GLY A 384 -9.70 -29.24 -21.06
CA GLY A 384 -9.78 -30.66 -20.71
C GLY A 384 -10.76 -30.96 -19.57
N ALA A 385 -11.64 -30.01 -19.23
CA ALA A 385 -12.77 -30.26 -18.34
C ALA A 385 -13.95 -30.90 -19.09
N ARG A 386 -14.84 -31.54 -18.34
CA ARG A 386 -16.09 -32.10 -18.88
C ARG A 386 -17.05 -30.95 -19.20
N SER A 387 -17.84 -31.06 -20.27
CA SER A 387 -18.83 -30.03 -20.65
C SER A 387 -19.84 -29.73 -19.55
N GLY A 388 -20.25 -30.76 -18.78
CA GLY A 388 -21.14 -30.60 -17.63
C GLY A 388 -20.53 -29.93 -16.39
N ALA A 389 -19.29 -29.43 -16.46
CA ALA A 389 -18.66 -28.67 -15.38
C ALA A 389 -19.03 -27.18 -15.38
N VAL A 390 -19.79 -26.72 -16.39
CA VAL A 390 -20.35 -25.37 -16.47
C VAL A 390 -21.86 -25.43 -16.30
N ARG A 391 -22.38 -24.69 -15.33
CA ARG A 391 -23.81 -24.61 -15.04
C ARG A 391 -24.29 -23.16 -15.17
N ARG A 392 -25.39 -22.96 -15.91
CA ARG A 392 -26.07 -21.67 -15.95
C ARG A 392 -26.66 -21.33 -14.60
N LEU A 393 -26.47 -20.09 -14.16
CA LEU A 393 -27.08 -19.56 -12.96
C LEU A 393 -28.20 -18.58 -13.31
N THR A 394 -29.26 -18.62 -12.52
CA THR A 394 -30.27 -17.55 -12.50
C THR A 394 -29.70 -16.31 -11.78
N THR A 395 -30.26 -15.13 -12.07
CA THR A 395 -29.92 -13.90 -11.33
C THR A 395 -30.08 -14.07 -9.82
N GLY A 396 -31.13 -14.78 -9.37
CA GLY A 396 -31.38 -15.05 -7.96
C GLY A 396 -30.26 -15.85 -7.30
N GLU A 397 -29.78 -16.91 -7.94
CA GLU A 397 -28.65 -17.72 -7.41
C GLU A 397 -27.35 -16.91 -7.33
N ILE A 398 -27.09 -16.03 -8.30
CA ILE A 398 -25.90 -15.17 -8.28
C ILE A 398 -26.01 -14.15 -7.14
N THR A 399 -27.18 -13.53 -6.98
CA THR A 399 -27.45 -12.58 -5.89
C THR A 399 -27.32 -13.26 -4.53
N GLU A 400 -27.86 -14.46 -4.35
CA GLU A 400 -27.72 -15.22 -3.10
C GLU A 400 -26.26 -15.55 -2.79
N ALA A 401 -25.49 -16.01 -3.78
CA ALA A 401 -24.05 -16.26 -3.61
C ALA A 401 -23.27 -14.98 -3.27
N TRP A 402 -23.67 -13.86 -3.87
CA TRP A 402 -23.10 -12.54 -3.59
C TRP A 402 -23.44 -12.06 -2.16
N GLU A 403 -24.70 -12.16 -1.75
CA GLU A 403 -25.15 -11.81 -0.40
C GLU A 403 -24.48 -12.69 0.67
N ALA A 404 -24.34 -13.99 0.43
CA ALA A 404 -23.58 -14.90 1.30
C ALA A 404 -22.10 -14.48 1.40
N THR A 405 -21.51 -14.04 0.28
CA THR A 405 -20.17 -13.46 0.29
C THR A 405 -20.12 -12.20 1.13
N LEU A 406 -21.05 -11.26 0.94
CA LEU A 406 -21.14 -10.02 1.73
C LEU A 406 -21.32 -10.30 3.23
N ALA A 407 -22.15 -11.26 3.61
CA ALA A 407 -22.35 -11.68 5.00
C ALA A 407 -21.06 -12.22 5.62
N LEU A 408 -20.35 -13.11 4.92
CA LEU A 408 -19.05 -13.61 5.37
C LEU A 408 -18.03 -12.47 5.56
N LEU A 409 -18.08 -11.45 4.71
CA LEU A 409 -17.21 -10.28 4.81
C LEU A 409 -17.60 -9.37 5.98
N ALA A 410 -18.89 -9.20 6.25
CA ALA A 410 -19.39 -8.50 7.42
C ALA A 410 -18.91 -9.18 8.72
N ASP A 411 -19.09 -10.51 8.82
CA ASP A 411 -18.62 -11.29 9.97
C ASP A 411 -17.11 -11.16 10.18
N ARG A 412 -16.33 -11.16 9.10
CA ARG A 412 -14.88 -10.92 9.17
C ARG A 412 -14.53 -9.53 9.70
N ARG A 413 -15.24 -8.49 9.24
CA ARG A 413 -15.06 -7.11 9.71
C ARG A 413 -15.40 -6.98 11.19
N GLU A 414 -16.47 -7.62 11.65
CA GLU A 414 -16.87 -7.67 13.06
C GLU A 414 -15.83 -8.42 13.92
N ALA A 415 -15.38 -9.59 13.48
CA ALA A 415 -14.34 -10.35 14.15
C ALA A 415 -13.03 -9.54 14.25
N ALA A 416 -12.65 -8.83 13.18
CA ALA A 416 -11.49 -7.94 13.19
C ALA A 416 -11.68 -6.77 14.18
N ALA A 417 -12.89 -6.19 14.25
CA ALA A 417 -13.21 -5.12 15.20
C ALA A 417 -13.13 -5.62 16.66
N ALA A 418 -13.68 -6.80 16.94
CA ALA A 418 -13.62 -7.43 18.25
C ALA A 418 -12.17 -7.70 18.68
N ARG A 419 -11.34 -8.31 17.81
CA ARG A 419 -9.91 -8.51 18.08
C ARG A 419 -9.21 -7.20 18.46
N ARG A 420 -9.46 -6.12 17.73
CA ARG A 420 -8.86 -4.80 17.99
C ARG A 420 -9.34 -4.20 19.32
N GLN A 421 -10.60 -4.40 19.70
CA GLN A 421 -11.09 -3.98 21.02
C GLN A 421 -10.35 -4.74 22.13
N THR A 422 -10.17 -6.05 21.96
CA THR A 422 -9.39 -6.87 22.90
C THR A 422 -7.92 -6.42 22.98
N GLU A 423 -7.26 -6.15 21.86
CA GLU A 423 -5.88 -5.64 21.80
C GLU A 423 -5.72 -4.24 22.41
N ARG A 424 -6.78 -3.42 22.40
CA ARG A 424 -6.80 -2.11 23.06
C ARG A 424 -7.02 -2.24 24.56
N ALA A 425 -7.89 -3.16 25.00
CA ALA A 425 -8.27 -3.35 26.40
C ALA A 425 -7.21 -4.12 27.20
N GLY A 426 -6.64 -5.18 26.63
CA GLY A 426 -5.47 -5.85 27.18
C GLY A 426 -4.24 -5.14 26.63
N GLY A 427 -3.49 -4.42 27.46
CA GLY A 427 -2.23 -3.77 27.10
C GLY A 427 -1.11 -4.75 26.72
N VAL A 428 -1.40 -5.69 25.83
CA VAL A 428 -0.53 -6.75 25.36
C VAL A 428 0.44 -6.14 24.36
N THR A 429 1.70 -6.32 24.70
CA THR A 429 2.85 -6.13 23.84
C THR A 429 2.62 -6.84 22.51
N ASP A 430 2.77 -6.07 21.44
CA ASP A 430 3.10 -6.52 20.09
C ASP A 430 3.69 -7.94 20.05
N PRO A 431 3.11 -8.91 19.30
CA PRO A 431 3.70 -10.22 19.07
C PRO A 431 5.11 -10.13 18.45
N SER A 432 5.51 -8.96 17.93
CA SER A 432 6.90 -8.68 17.58
C SER A 432 7.86 -8.61 18.79
N LYS A 433 7.39 -8.83 20.03
CA LYS A 433 8.20 -9.01 21.25
C LYS A 433 8.33 -10.46 21.75
N HIS A 434 7.90 -11.47 20.99
CA HIS A 434 8.27 -12.87 21.24
C HIS A 434 9.01 -13.52 20.09
#